data_AF-A0A383ECK0-F1
#
_entry.id   AF-A0A383ECK0-F1
#
_cell.length_a   1.000
_cell.length_b   1.000
_cell.length_c   1.000
_cell.angle_alpha   90.00
_cell.angle_beta   90.00
_cell.angle_gamma   90.00
#
_symmetry.space_group_name_H-M   'P 1'
#
loop_
_entity.id
_entity.type
_entity.pdbx_description
1 polymer ?
#
loop_
_entity_poly.entity_id
_entity_poly.type
_entity_poly.pdbx_seq_one_letter_code
_entity_poly.pdbx_strand_id
1 'polypeptide(L)'
;MNVTSTARNVRMSPKKVREVTRQIQGMPIADAQAVLSAIPRKSARLVAKTLKTAIADAEHIRSEWSEGDVQNRVAEIKQDIENHIKEDGKLHRKYRHLPGKLARLESYLDSEHKLAEGKLTVREAIVGAATPLRRWRTRARGGGSPIIKRTSHIRITLSDE
;
A
#
# COMPACT_ATOMS: atom_id res chain seq x y z
N MET A 1 -9.52 9.59 -0.24
CA MET A 1 -8.90 8.60 0.68
C MET A 1 -7.90 7.70 -0.04
N ASN A 2 -6.75 7.41 0.57
CA ASN A 2 -5.77 6.45 0.05
C ASN A 2 -5.95 5.05 0.64
N VAL A 3 -6.02 4.03 -0.23
CA VAL A 3 -6.05 2.60 0.16
C VAL A 3 -4.73 1.95 -0.20
N THR A 4 -4.08 1.28 0.75
CA THR A 4 -2.75 0.70 0.57
C THR A 4 -2.75 -0.80 0.79
N SER A 5 -2.18 -1.56 -0.13
CA SER A 5 -1.94 -3.00 0.02
C SER A 5 -0.47 -3.33 -0.13
N THR A 6 0.06 -4.23 0.71
CA THR A 6 1.49 -4.59 0.73
C THR A 6 1.72 -6.09 0.68
N ALA A 7 2.36 -6.59 -0.37
CA ALA A 7 2.89 -7.94 -0.43
C ALA A 7 4.31 -7.97 0.18
N ARG A 8 4.48 -8.71 1.29
CA ARG A 8 5.75 -8.78 2.02
C ARG A 8 6.59 -10.00 1.63
N ASN A 9 7.92 -9.86 1.68
CA ASN A 9 8.90 -10.95 1.48
C ASN A 9 8.75 -11.71 0.14
N VAL A 10 8.36 -11.00 -0.92
CA VAL A 10 8.20 -11.55 -2.26
C VAL A 10 9.53 -12.08 -2.77
N ARG A 11 9.54 -13.32 -3.30
CA ARG A 11 10.73 -14.03 -3.80
C ARG A 11 11.19 -13.53 -5.18
N MET A 12 11.39 -12.22 -5.30
CA MET A 12 11.89 -11.54 -6.49
C MET A 12 12.80 -10.36 -6.10
N SER A 13 13.79 -10.08 -6.94
CA SER A 13 14.67 -8.91 -6.75
C SER A 13 13.89 -7.62 -6.97
N PRO A 14 14.03 -6.60 -6.11
CA PRO A 14 13.32 -5.32 -6.24
C PRO A 14 13.48 -4.69 -7.63
N LYS A 15 14.69 -4.73 -8.21
CA LYS A 15 14.97 -4.14 -9.53
C LYS A 15 14.04 -4.68 -10.63
N LYS A 16 13.84 -6.01 -10.67
CA LYS A 16 12.99 -6.67 -11.67
C LYS A 16 11.51 -6.34 -11.51
N VAL A 17 11.07 -6.04 -10.28
CA VAL A 17 9.67 -5.68 -10.00
C VAL A 17 9.44 -4.20 -10.28
N ARG A 18 10.41 -3.32 -9.95
CA ARG A 18 10.34 -1.87 -10.24
C ARG A 18 10.15 -1.55 -11.71
N GLU A 19 10.74 -2.34 -12.61
CA GLU A 19 10.53 -2.20 -14.06
C GLU A 19 9.05 -2.28 -14.43
N VAL A 20 8.28 -3.14 -13.76
CA VAL A 20 6.84 -3.30 -14.00
C VAL A 20 6.02 -2.27 -13.22
N THR A 21 6.35 -2.02 -11.95
CA THR A 21 5.55 -1.10 -11.13
C THR A 21 5.64 0.35 -11.63
N ARG A 22 6.76 0.75 -12.23
CA ARG A 22 6.90 2.07 -12.87
C ARG A 22 5.99 2.26 -14.07
N GLN A 23 5.62 1.19 -14.76
CA GLN A 23 4.76 1.29 -15.94
C GLN A 23 3.31 1.59 -15.53
N ILE A 24 2.84 1.04 -14.40
CA ILE A 24 1.44 1.20 -13.95
C ILE A 24 1.20 2.43 -13.08
N GLN A 25 2.25 3.11 -12.63
CA GLN A 25 2.11 4.24 -11.72
C GLN A 25 1.45 5.43 -12.45
N GLY A 26 0.39 5.99 -11.86
CA GLY A 26 -0.42 7.05 -12.43
C GLY A 26 -1.51 6.60 -13.40
N MET A 27 -1.59 5.30 -13.73
CA MET A 27 -2.65 4.78 -14.61
C MET A 27 -3.97 4.59 -13.85
N PRO A 28 -5.12 4.71 -14.54
CA PRO A 28 -6.39 4.17 -14.06
C PRO A 28 -6.28 2.67 -13.78
N ILE A 29 -7.10 2.15 -12.86
CA ILE A 29 -7.03 0.73 -12.47
C ILE A 29 -7.28 -0.21 -13.66
N ALA A 30 -8.27 0.10 -14.49
CA ALA A 30 -8.61 -0.72 -15.65
C ALA A 30 -7.42 -0.88 -16.60
N ASP A 31 -6.74 0.23 -16.92
CA ASP A 31 -5.57 0.24 -17.78
C ASP A 31 -4.39 -0.50 -17.13
N ALA A 32 -4.18 -0.28 -15.83
CA ALA A 32 -3.14 -0.98 -15.08
C ALA A 32 -3.34 -2.51 -15.08
N GLN A 33 -4.59 -2.99 -14.94
CA GLN A 33 -4.90 -4.42 -15.04
C GLN A 33 -4.60 -4.96 -16.44
N ALA A 34 -5.00 -4.23 -17.49
CA ALA A 34 -4.74 -4.61 -18.87
C ALA A 34 -3.23 -4.72 -19.16
N VAL A 35 -2.46 -3.71 -18.78
CA VAL A 35 -0.99 -3.70 -18.93
C VAL A 35 -0.34 -4.87 -18.19
N LEU A 36 -0.74 -5.12 -16.94
CA LEU A 36 -0.17 -6.23 -16.15
C LEU A 36 -0.53 -7.61 -16.70
N SER A 37 -1.71 -7.76 -17.30
CA SER A 37 -2.13 -9.01 -17.95
C SER A 37 -1.33 -9.30 -19.22
N ALA A 38 -0.95 -8.25 -19.96
CA ALA A 38 -0.22 -8.38 -21.21
C ALA A 38 1.27 -8.70 -21.03
N ILE A 39 1.89 -8.28 -19.92
CA ILE A 39 3.33 -8.47 -19.70
C ILE A 39 3.64 -9.94 -19.34
N PRO A 40 4.43 -10.68 -20.14
CA PRO A 40 4.72 -12.10 -19.92
C PRO A 40 5.84 -12.34 -18.89
N ARG A 41 5.87 -11.57 -17.78
CA ARG A 41 6.91 -11.66 -16.74
C ARG A 41 6.31 -12.12 -15.41
N LYS A 42 7.07 -12.89 -14.64
CA LYS A 42 6.68 -13.30 -13.26
C LYS A 42 6.45 -12.09 -12.35
N SER A 43 7.18 -10.99 -12.54
CA SER A 43 6.98 -9.74 -11.79
C SER A 43 5.58 -9.17 -11.99
N ALA A 44 5.05 -9.18 -13.22
CA ALA A 44 3.71 -8.67 -13.51
C ALA A 44 2.63 -9.46 -12.77
N ARG A 45 2.71 -10.80 -12.76
CA ARG A 45 1.78 -11.65 -11.99
C ARG A 45 1.77 -11.34 -10.49
N LEU A 46 2.92 -11.03 -9.91
CA LEU A 46 3.04 -10.69 -8.47
C LEU A 46 2.45 -9.31 -8.16
N VAL A 47 2.70 -8.34 -9.05
CA VAL A 47 2.14 -6.99 -8.94
C VAL A 47 0.63 -7.02 -9.14
N ALA A 48 0.13 -7.75 -10.15
CA ALA A 48 -1.29 -7.94 -10.42
C ALA A 48 -2.03 -8.53 -9.21
N LYS A 49 -1.45 -9.52 -8.53
CA LYS A 49 -2.03 -10.06 -7.29
C LYS A 49 -2.15 -8.99 -6.20
N THR A 50 -1.14 -8.13 -6.06
CA THR A 50 -1.14 -7.05 -5.05
C THR A 50 -2.10 -5.92 -5.42
N LEU A 51 -2.29 -5.66 -6.72
CA LEU A 51 -3.27 -4.70 -7.20
C LEU A 51 -4.69 -5.21 -6.95
N LYS A 52 -4.96 -6.49 -7.23
CA LYS A 52 -6.24 -7.13 -6.95
C LYS A 52 -6.60 -7.10 -5.47
N THR A 53 -5.64 -7.31 -4.57
CA THR A 53 -5.90 -7.17 -3.13
C THR A 53 -6.22 -5.72 -2.74
N ALA A 54 -5.53 -4.74 -3.31
CA ALA A 54 -5.81 -3.33 -3.04
C ALA A 54 -7.22 -2.91 -3.50
N ILE A 55 -7.70 -3.42 -4.65
CA ILE A 55 -9.07 -3.19 -5.13
C ILE A 55 -10.08 -3.80 -4.17
N ALA A 56 -9.88 -5.06 -3.77
CA ALA A 56 -10.76 -5.73 -2.82
C ALA A 56 -10.80 -5.01 -1.45
N ASP A 57 -9.65 -4.49 -0.98
CA ASP A 57 -9.58 -3.70 0.25
C ASP A 57 -10.42 -2.41 0.11
N ALA A 58 -10.40 -1.76 -1.06
CA ALA A 58 -11.19 -0.55 -1.33
C ALA A 58 -12.69 -0.85 -1.40
N GLU A 59 -13.09 -1.92 -2.09
CA GLU A 59 -14.48 -2.39 -2.18
C GLU A 59 -15.04 -2.75 -0.79
N HIS A 60 -14.24 -3.44 0.02
CA HIS A 60 -14.62 -3.82 1.37
C HIS A 60 -14.92 -2.59 2.24
N ILE A 61 -14.01 -1.61 2.24
CA ILE A 61 -14.20 -0.34 2.98
C ILE A 61 -15.49 0.35 2.54
N ARG A 62 -15.72 0.46 1.23
CA ARG A 62 -16.93 1.07 0.67
C ARG A 62 -18.21 0.33 1.09
N SER A 63 -18.17 -1.00 1.15
CA SER A 63 -19.33 -1.82 1.52
C SER A 63 -19.69 -1.77 3.01
N GLU A 64 -18.68 -1.66 3.88
CA GLU A 64 -18.89 -1.67 5.34
C GLU A 64 -19.19 -0.29 5.92
N TRP A 65 -18.65 0.78 5.34
CA TRP A 65 -18.69 2.10 5.95
C TRP A 65 -19.93 2.88 5.54
N SER A 66 -20.87 3.03 6.47
CA SER A 66 -21.94 4.02 6.38
C SER A 66 -21.41 5.42 6.71
N GLU A 67 -21.88 6.43 5.99
CA GLU A 67 -21.43 7.81 6.16
C GLU A 67 -21.72 8.37 7.56
N GLY A 68 -22.89 8.02 8.13
CA GLY A 68 -23.23 8.39 9.50
C GLY A 68 -22.29 7.75 10.54
N ASP A 69 -21.91 6.49 10.36
CA ASP A 69 -20.98 5.81 11.26
C ASP A 69 -19.58 6.43 11.20
N VAL A 70 -19.15 6.85 10.01
CA VAL A 70 -17.86 7.52 9.82
C VAL A 70 -17.88 8.90 10.50
N GLN A 71 -18.97 9.67 10.36
CA GLN A 71 -19.14 10.96 11.03
C GLN A 71 -19.10 10.82 12.56
N ASN A 72 -19.80 9.82 13.12
CA ASN A 72 -19.78 9.54 14.56
C ASN A 72 -18.36 9.20 15.04
N ARG A 73 -17.64 8.34 14.32
CA ARG A 73 -16.24 7.98 14.63
C ARG A 73 -15.29 9.18 14.54
N VAL A 74 -15.51 10.08 13.59
CA VAL A 74 -14.73 11.33 13.48
C VAL A 74 -14.98 12.22 14.69
N ALA A 75 -16.23 12.37 15.13
CA ALA A 75 -16.58 13.15 16.31
C ALA A 75 -15.97 12.56 17.60
N GLU A 76 -16.07 11.25 17.78
CA GLU A 76 -15.44 10.52 18.90
C GLU A 76 -13.93 10.75 18.95
N ILE A 77 -13.23 10.59 17.82
CA ILE A 77 -11.77 10.78 17.76
C ILE A 77 -11.38 12.24 18.04
N LYS A 78 -12.16 13.21 17.55
CA LYS A 78 -11.93 14.64 17.85
C LYS A 78 -12.04 14.90 19.36
N GLN A 79 -13.09 14.38 19.99
CA GLN A 79 -13.27 14.49 21.44
C GLN A 79 -12.12 13.82 22.22
N ASP A 80 -11.70 12.62 21.79
CA ASP A 80 -10.60 11.89 22.42
C ASP A 80 -9.26 12.65 22.31
N ILE A 81 -9.00 13.28 21.16
CA ILE A 81 -7.83 14.13 20.97
C ILE A 81 -7.89 15.28 21.96
N GLU A 82 -9.00 16.02 22.02
CA GLU A 82 -9.20 17.17 22.90
C GLU A 82 -8.99 16.81 24.37
N ASN A 83 -9.62 15.73 24.84
CA ASN A 83 -9.52 15.25 26.21
C ASN A 83 -8.08 14.88 26.64
N HIS A 84 -7.21 14.52 25.68
CA HIS A 84 -5.85 14.06 25.93
C HIS A 84 -4.77 15.02 25.38
N ILE A 85 -5.16 16.26 25.08
CA ILE A 85 -4.22 17.36 24.89
C ILE A 85 -3.72 17.78 26.28
N LYS A 86 -2.40 17.92 26.40
CA LYS A 86 -1.78 18.53 27.59
C LYS A 86 -1.91 20.06 27.53
N GLU A 87 -1.71 20.74 28.66
CA GLU A 87 -1.64 22.21 28.72
C GLU A 87 -0.62 22.79 27.70
N ASP A 88 0.47 22.08 27.42
CA ASP A 88 1.47 22.44 26.40
C ASP A 88 0.99 22.31 24.92
N GLY A 89 -0.27 21.91 24.67
CA GLY A 89 -0.82 21.64 23.34
C GLY A 89 -0.37 20.31 22.70
N LYS A 90 0.43 19.50 23.41
CA LYS A 90 0.94 18.21 22.90
C LYS A 90 0.06 17.04 23.34
N LEU A 91 -0.21 16.12 22.41
CA LEU A 91 -0.89 14.87 22.74
C LEU A 91 0.01 13.92 23.55
N HIS A 92 -0.60 13.22 24.51
CA HIS A 92 0.05 12.10 25.20
C HIS A 92 0.53 11.03 24.20
N ARG A 93 1.68 10.42 24.49
CA ARG A 93 2.33 9.43 23.60
C ARG A 93 1.37 8.32 23.12
N LYS A 94 0.49 7.85 24.01
CA LYS A 94 -0.50 6.80 23.74
C LYS A 94 -1.45 7.17 22.59
N TYR A 95 -1.83 8.45 22.47
CA TYR A 95 -2.87 8.90 21.55
C TYR A 95 -2.34 9.54 20.26
N ARG A 96 -1.01 9.66 20.07
CA ARG A 96 -0.42 10.30 18.88
C ARG A 96 -0.80 9.69 17.53
N HIS A 97 -1.39 8.50 17.53
CA HIS A 97 -1.90 7.85 16.33
C HIS A 97 -3.29 8.37 15.91
N LEU A 98 -4.05 8.99 16.83
CA LEU A 98 -5.41 9.47 16.59
C LEU A 98 -5.48 10.51 15.46
N PRO A 99 -4.58 11.52 15.35
CA PRO A 99 -4.64 12.47 14.23
C PRO A 99 -4.49 11.80 12.86
N GLY A 100 -3.65 10.77 12.76
CA GLY A 100 -3.51 10.01 11.51
C GLY A 100 -4.75 9.18 11.19
N LYS A 101 -5.43 8.65 12.21
CA LYS A 101 -6.70 7.93 12.05
C LYS A 101 -7.82 8.88 11.64
N LEU A 102 -7.88 10.06 12.26
CA LEU A 102 -8.82 11.13 11.95
C LEU A 102 -8.67 11.56 10.49
N ALA A 103 -7.47 11.92 10.06
CA ALA A 103 -7.19 12.37 8.70
C ALA A 103 -7.62 11.33 7.63
N ARG A 104 -7.49 10.04 7.93
CA ARG A 104 -7.99 8.98 7.04
C ARG A 104 -9.51 9.02 6.89
N LEU A 105 -10.25 9.13 8.01
CA LEU A 105 -11.71 9.16 7.98
C LEU A 105 -12.24 10.46 7.35
N GLU A 106 -11.62 11.60 7.64
CA GLU A 106 -11.93 12.87 6.99
C GLU A 106 -11.70 12.76 5.48
N SER A 107 -10.57 12.18 5.03
CA SER A 107 -10.32 11.96 3.59
C SER A 107 -11.31 11.02 2.89
N TYR A 108 -12.08 10.23 3.63
CA TYR A 108 -13.17 9.40 3.11
C TYR A 108 -14.47 10.21 2.99
N LEU A 109 -14.74 11.07 3.97
CA LEU A 109 -15.87 11.98 3.93
C LEU A 109 -15.71 13.01 2.79
N ASP A 110 -14.49 13.53 2.61
CA ASP A 110 -14.18 14.54 1.60
C ASP A 110 -14.13 13.99 0.16
N SER A 111 -13.95 12.67 -0.03
CA SER A 111 -13.90 12.08 -1.39
C SER A 111 -15.27 12.02 -2.04
N GLU A 112 -15.37 12.50 -3.29
CA GLU A 112 -16.63 12.51 -4.05
C GLU A 112 -17.14 11.11 -4.43
N HIS A 113 -16.23 10.20 -4.80
CA HIS A 113 -16.60 8.90 -5.37
C HIS A 113 -16.51 7.74 -4.37
N LYS A 114 -16.15 8.01 -3.11
CA LYS A 114 -16.10 7.03 -1.99
C LYS A 114 -15.46 5.70 -2.38
N LEU A 115 -14.31 5.74 -3.08
CA LEU A 115 -13.55 4.56 -3.51
C LEU A 115 -14.25 3.69 -4.58
N ALA A 116 -15.00 4.28 -5.50
CA ALA A 116 -15.62 3.54 -6.61
C ALA A 116 -14.56 2.99 -7.59
N GLU A 117 -14.66 1.70 -7.94
CA GLU A 117 -13.65 0.98 -8.75
C GLU A 117 -13.27 1.70 -10.05
N GLY A 118 -14.25 2.23 -10.79
CA GLY A 118 -14.03 2.88 -12.07
C GLY A 118 -13.36 4.26 -12.01
N LYS A 119 -13.22 4.84 -10.82
CA LYS A 119 -12.59 6.15 -10.59
C LYS A 119 -11.24 6.07 -9.89
N LEU A 120 -10.90 4.90 -9.36
CA LEU A 120 -9.63 4.70 -8.69
C LEU A 120 -8.45 4.75 -9.66
N THR A 121 -7.37 5.37 -9.19
CA THR A 121 -6.09 5.50 -9.89
C THR A 121 -4.96 4.91 -9.06
N VAL A 122 -3.92 4.39 -9.72
CA VAL A 122 -2.71 3.90 -9.05
C VAL A 122 -1.81 5.08 -8.70
N ARG A 123 -2.05 5.72 -7.56
CA ARG A 123 -1.24 6.85 -7.07
C ARG A 123 0.24 6.49 -6.92
N GLU A 124 0.53 5.38 -6.25
CA GLU A 124 1.91 4.92 -6.03
C GLU A 124 2.04 3.41 -6.15
N ALA A 125 3.08 2.96 -6.85
CA ALA A 125 3.44 1.56 -6.96
C ALA A 125 4.94 1.39 -6.68
N ILE A 126 5.30 1.22 -5.41
CA ILE A 126 6.70 1.20 -4.97
C ILE A 126 7.16 -0.18 -4.52
N VAL A 127 8.45 -0.44 -4.73
CA VAL A 127 9.08 -1.71 -4.36
C VAL A 127 10.31 -1.46 -3.50
N GLY A 128 10.25 -1.95 -2.26
CA GLY A 128 11.36 -1.96 -1.31
C GLY A 128 12.17 -3.25 -1.36
N ALA A 129 13.42 -3.19 -0.90
CA ALA A 129 14.20 -4.39 -0.61
C ALA A 129 13.69 -5.04 0.68
N ALA A 130 13.60 -6.36 0.69
CA ALA A 130 13.32 -7.16 1.88
C ALA A 130 14.58 -7.94 2.29
N THR A 131 14.50 -8.69 3.39
CA THR A 131 15.63 -9.46 3.93
C THR A 131 16.10 -10.51 2.91
N PRO A 132 17.32 -10.37 2.35
CA PRO A 132 17.82 -11.31 1.37
C PRO A 132 18.28 -12.61 2.05
N LEU A 133 18.19 -13.73 1.33
CA LEU A 133 18.79 -14.98 1.79
C LEU A 133 20.19 -15.17 1.20
N ARG A 134 21.14 -15.60 2.03
CA ARG A 134 22.51 -15.94 1.60
C ARG A 134 22.63 -17.45 1.35
N ARG A 135 23.32 -17.83 0.28
CA ARG A 135 23.73 -19.22 -0.03
C ARG A 135 25.19 -19.20 -0.43
N TRP A 136 25.98 -20.16 0.02
CA TRP A 136 27.38 -20.26 -0.40
C TRP A 136 27.48 -20.95 -1.77
N ARG A 137 28.40 -20.49 -2.61
CA ARG A 137 28.76 -21.15 -3.86
C ARG A 137 30.27 -21.38 -3.89
N THR A 138 30.67 -22.60 -4.19
CA THR A 138 32.05 -22.97 -4.48
C THR A 138 32.55 -22.23 -5.73
N ARG A 139 33.81 -21.84 -5.73
CA ARG A 139 34.53 -21.17 -6.83
C ARG A 139 35.86 -21.87 -7.07
N ALA A 140 36.51 -21.55 -8.18
CA ALA A 140 37.82 -22.09 -8.53
C ALA A 140 38.86 -21.82 -7.43
N ARG A 141 39.91 -22.65 -7.37
CA ARG A 141 41.03 -22.55 -6.40
C ARG A 141 40.57 -22.55 -4.93
N GLY A 142 39.56 -23.35 -4.59
CA GLY A 142 39.05 -23.45 -3.22
C GLY A 142 38.29 -22.20 -2.71
N GLY A 143 38.00 -21.23 -3.57
CA GLY A 143 37.29 -20.01 -3.18
C GLY A 143 35.80 -20.24 -2.89
N GLY A 144 35.21 -19.37 -2.06
CA GLY A 144 33.78 -19.36 -1.76
C GLY A 144 33.20 -17.96 -1.92
N SER A 145 32.13 -17.82 -2.72
CA SER A 145 31.41 -16.55 -2.86
C SER A 145 29.94 -16.71 -2.50
N PRO A 146 29.31 -15.77 -1.78
CA PRO A 146 27.89 -15.84 -1.48
C PRO A 146 27.02 -15.50 -2.69
N ILE A 147 25.96 -16.27 -2.92
CA ILE A 147 24.81 -15.93 -3.76
C ILE A 147 23.75 -15.27 -2.88
N ILE A 148 23.37 -14.04 -3.23
CA ILE A 148 22.32 -13.29 -2.56
C ILE A 148 20.98 -13.53 -3.28
N LYS A 149 20.09 -14.32 -2.68
CA LYS A 149 18.72 -14.52 -3.13
C LYS A 149 17.86 -13.36 -2.61
N ARG A 150 17.78 -12.30 -3.42
CA ARG A 150 17.03 -11.07 -3.08
C ARG A 150 15.52 -11.31 -3.02
N THR A 151 14.90 -10.62 -2.08
CA THR A 151 13.45 -10.55 -1.87
C THR A 151 13.02 -9.08 -1.87
N SER A 152 11.72 -8.84 -2.00
CA SER A 152 11.15 -7.48 -2.07
C SER A 152 9.86 -7.35 -1.26
N HIS A 153 9.52 -6.10 -0.90
CA HIS A 153 8.19 -5.70 -0.48
C HIS A 153 7.56 -4.89 -1.62
N ILE A 154 6.39 -5.30 -2.09
CA ILE A 154 5.62 -4.58 -3.11
C ILE A 154 4.50 -3.84 -2.38
N ARG A 155 4.40 -2.52 -2.57
CA ARG A 155 3.33 -1.71 -2.01
C ARG A 155 2.64 -0.94 -3.12
N ILE A 156 1.33 -1.04 -3.16
CA ILE A 156 0.47 -0.32 -4.09
C ILE A 156 -0.47 0.54 -3.26
N THR A 157 -0.55 1.81 -3.62
CA THR A 157 -1.47 2.80 -3.06
C THR A 157 -2.44 3.21 -4.15
N LEU A 158 -3.72 2.98 -3.91
CA LEU A 158 -4.82 3.46 -4.72
C LEU A 158 -5.34 4.77 -4.15
N SER A 159 -5.74 5.68 -5.04
CA SER A 159 -6.37 6.95 -4.72
C SER A 159 -7.63 7.12 -5.55
N ASP A 160 -8.58 7.85 -4.99
CA ASP A 160 -9.82 8.30 -5.64
C ASP A 160 -9.74 9.77 -6.06
N GLU A 161 -8.58 10.40 -5.80
CA GLU A 161 -8.20 11.75 -6.23
C GLU A 161 -7.57 11.73 -7.63
#